data_AF-A0A939L350-F1
#
_entry.id   AF-A0A939L350-F1
#
_cell.length_a   1.000
_cell.length_b   1.000
_cell.length_c   1.000
_cell.angle_alpha   90.00
_cell.angle_beta   90.00
_cell.angle_gamma   90.00
#
_symmetry.space_group_name_H-M   'P 1'
#
loop_
_entity.id
_entity.type
_entity.pdbx_description
1 polymer ?
#
loop_
_entity_poly.entity_id
_entity_poly.type
_entity_poly.pdbx_seq_one_letter_code
_entity_poly.pdbx_strand_id
1 'polypeptide(L)'
;MKVTFIQVEGTADELDTSEVGRQLIAAMRVNPAPTSRLAVEEDAPVNNSWQSLPVPGLAAEGQAEVKKLLSRNPAAEQFVSFLRKTTSWPNAALHGVKRKTHQEGEPLDYSDYLRLRRQGSQLGGFAYVYADTGVVNLRLNYDSDAAILHSIAPDAYIVPKGHRAYRVSVQITDENTLRQALKLAEMAYKLT
;
A
#
# COMPACT_ATOMS: atom_id res chain seq x y z
N MET A 1 -32.92 -6.27 -9.57
CA MET A 1 -32.07 -6.37 -10.78
C MET A 1 -30.92 -5.39 -10.60
N LYS A 2 -29.68 -5.61 -11.00
CA LYS A 2 -28.92 -6.78 -11.47
C LYS A 2 -27.50 -6.19 -11.64
N VAL A 3 -26.49 -6.97 -11.30
CA VAL A 3 -25.06 -6.66 -11.34
C VAL A 3 -24.63 -6.11 -12.70
N THR A 4 -23.58 -5.26 -12.77
CA THR A 4 -22.58 -5.43 -13.84
C THR A 4 -21.26 -4.73 -13.49
N PHE A 5 -20.33 -5.49 -12.90
CA PHE A 5 -18.94 -5.30 -13.32
C PHE A 5 -18.91 -5.73 -14.79
N ILE A 6 -18.38 -4.88 -15.67
CA ILE A 6 -18.26 -5.18 -17.10
C ILE A 6 -16.79 -5.47 -17.33
N GLN A 7 -16.47 -6.73 -17.54
CA GLN A 7 -15.15 -7.16 -17.98
C GLN A 7 -15.19 -7.24 -19.50
N VAL A 8 -14.41 -6.38 -20.15
CA VAL A 8 -14.23 -6.40 -21.60
C VAL A 8 -12.84 -6.98 -21.86
N GLU A 9 -12.78 -8.10 -22.55
CA GLU A 9 -11.52 -8.72 -22.98
C GLU A 9 -11.29 -8.37 -24.44
N GLY A 10 -10.12 -7.81 -24.72
CA GLY A 10 -9.66 -7.41 -26.03
C GLY A 10 -8.18 -7.05 -25.96
N THR A 11 -7.51 -7.05 -27.11
CA THR A 11 -6.16 -6.50 -27.21
C THR A 11 -6.19 -4.98 -26.99
N ALA A 12 -5.05 -4.38 -26.64
CA ALA A 12 -5.01 -2.94 -26.34
C ALA A 12 -5.55 -2.08 -27.51
N ASP A 13 -5.23 -2.46 -28.75
CA ASP A 13 -5.69 -1.75 -29.95
C ASP A 13 -7.21 -1.87 -30.16
N GLU A 14 -7.81 -3.01 -29.80
CA GLU A 14 -9.26 -3.24 -29.91
C GLU A 14 -10.05 -2.45 -28.85
N LEU A 15 -9.50 -2.29 -27.65
CA LEU A 15 -10.13 -1.52 -26.57
C LEU A 15 -10.03 -0.01 -26.83
N ASP A 16 -8.90 0.45 -27.39
CA ASP A 16 -8.68 1.87 -27.70
C ASP A 16 -9.53 2.35 -28.88
N THR A 17 -9.87 1.47 -29.81
CA THR A 17 -10.75 1.76 -30.97
C THR A 17 -12.24 1.50 -30.70
N SER A 18 -12.59 0.91 -29.55
CA SER A 18 -13.98 0.60 -29.20
C SER A 18 -14.80 1.84 -28.83
N GLU A 19 -15.71 2.22 -29.71
CA GLU A 19 -16.65 3.33 -29.51
C GLU A 19 -17.59 3.07 -28.31
N VAL A 20 -17.96 1.81 -28.09
CA VAL A 20 -18.77 1.37 -26.95
C VAL A 20 -18.01 1.53 -25.63
N GLY A 21 -16.72 1.20 -25.59
CA GLY A 21 -15.87 1.39 -24.41
C GLY A 21 -15.75 2.87 -24.02
N ARG A 22 -15.59 3.75 -25.01
CA ARG A 22 -15.51 5.21 -24.79
C ARG A 22 -16.82 5.80 -24.27
N GLN A 23 -17.96 5.37 -24.81
CA GLN A 23 -19.28 5.81 -24.33
C GLN A 23 -19.57 5.33 -22.90
N LEU A 24 -19.12 4.12 -22.54
CA LEU A 24 -19.27 3.56 -21.20
C LEU A 24 -18.44 4.34 -20.16
N ILE A 25 -17.17 4.66 -20.47
CA ILE A 25 -16.29 5.48 -19.60
C ILE A 25 -16.86 6.90 -19.42
N ALA A 26 -17.35 7.51 -20.50
CA ALA A 26 -17.96 8.83 -20.47
C ALA A 26 -19.25 8.87 -19.63
N ALA A 27 -20.09 7.83 -19.72
CA ALA A 27 -21.31 7.71 -18.91
C ALA A 27 -21.03 7.53 -17.41
N MET A 28 -19.88 6.96 -17.04
CA MET A 28 -19.52 6.69 -15.65
C MET A 28 -18.91 7.89 -14.91
N ARG A 29 -18.60 9.03 -15.57
CA ARG A 29 -17.94 10.22 -14.97
C ARG A 29 -16.72 9.89 -14.10
N VAL A 30 -16.05 8.77 -14.38
CA VAL A 30 -14.80 8.42 -13.71
C VAL A 30 -13.70 9.05 -14.54
N ASN A 31 -13.00 10.04 -13.97
CA ASN A 31 -11.75 10.51 -14.57
C ASN A 31 -10.85 9.29 -14.75
N PRO A 32 -10.37 9.00 -15.97
CA PRO A 32 -9.51 7.85 -16.19
C PRO A 32 -8.26 8.02 -15.32
N ALA A 33 -7.99 7.01 -14.48
CA ALA A 33 -6.69 6.88 -13.85
C ALA A 33 -5.64 6.89 -14.98
N PRO A 34 -4.56 7.69 -14.88
CA PRO A 34 -3.55 7.72 -15.93
C PRO A 34 -2.90 6.36 -16.00
N THR A 35 -3.26 5.60 -17.04
CA THR A 35 -2.50 4.45 -17.49
C THR A 35 -1.27 5.01 -18.19
N SER A 36 -0.24 5.35 -17.42
CA SER A 36 1.05 5.73 -17.99
C SER A 36 1.79 4.44 -18.37
N ARG A 37 1.48 3.92 -19.55
CA ARG A 37 2.43 3.10 -20.31
C ARG A 37 3.51 4.06 -20.81
N LEU A 38 4.60 4.17 -20.07
CA LEU A 38 5.84 4.67 -20.65
C LEU A 38 6.48 3.52 -21.42
N ALA A 39 6.84 3.83 -22.66
CA ALA A 39 7.57 2.97 -23.56
C ALA A 39 8.83 2.44 -22.88
N VAL A 40 9.16 1.19 -23.18
CA VAL A 40 10.44 0.58 -22.80
C VAL A 40 11.53 1.28 -23.60
N GLU A 41 12.09 2.35 -23.03
CA GLU A 41 13.47 2.73 -23.31
C GLU A 41 14.34 1.94 -22.33
N GLU A 42 15.17 1.05 -22.87
CA GLU A 42 16.30 0.47 -22.16
C GLU A 42 17.22 1.62 -21.74
N ASP A 43 17.12 2.08 -20.49
CA ASP A 43 18.05 3.09 -19.98
C ASP A 43 18.43 2.85 -18.51
N ALA A 44 19.75 2.65 -18.34
CA ALA A 44 20.57 2.63 -17.14
C ALA A 44 20.19 1.70 -15.96
N PRO A 45 21.19 1.07 -15.28
CA PRO A 45 20.94 0.39 -14.03
C PRO A 45 20.50 1.43 -12.99
N VAL A 46 19.20 1.50 -12.73
CA VAL A 46 18.68 2.22 -11.57
C VAL A 46 19.35 1.60 -10.35
N ASN A 47 20.27 2.34 -9.74
CA ASN A 47 21.00 1.93 -8.55
C ASN A 47 20.02 1.91 -7.38
N ASN A 48 19.24 0.83 -7.32
CA ASN A 48 18.22 0.60 -6.30
C ASN A 48 18.93 0.32 -4.98
N SER A 49 19.29 1.39 -4.26
CA SER A 49 20.03 1.37 -2.99
C SER A 49 19.42 0.43 -1.93
N TRP A 50 18.12 0.16 -2.03
CA TRP A 50 17.41 -0.77 -1.16
C TRP A 50 17.72 -2.24 -1.41
N GLN A 51 18.20 -2.63 -2.61
CA GLN A 51 18.49 -4.02 -2.93
C GLN A 51 19.72 -4.53 -2.18
N SER A 52 20.73 -3.68 -2.01
CA SER A 52 21.98 -4.01 -1.32
C SER A 52 21.88 -3.87 0.20
N LEU A 53 20.98 -3.03 0.70
CA LEU A 53 20.80 -2.80 2.13
C LEU A 53 19.72 -3.71 2.75
N PRO A 54 19.76 -3.97 4.07
CA PRO A 54 18.64 -4.59 4.77
C PRO A 54 17.39 -3.70 4.75
N VAL A 55 16.22 -4.31 4.59
CA VAL A 55 14.93 -3.61 4.73
C VAL A 55 14.79 -3.14 6.19
N PRO A 56 14.55 -1.84 6.45
CA PRO A 56 14.50 -1.29 7.80
C PRO A 56 13.44 -1.93 8.69
N GLY A 57 13.81 -2.22 9.93
CA GLY A 57 12.92 -2.77 10.97
C GLY A 57 12.44 -4.21 10.73
N LEU A 58 12.85 -4.85 9.64
CA LEU A 58 12.47 -6.20 9.28
C LEU A 58 13.46 -7.23 9.85
N ALA A 59 12.92 -8.30 10.45
CA ALA A 59 13.72 -9.43 10.95
C ALA A 59 14.48 -10.14 9.81
N ALA A 60 15.62 -10.75 10.14
CA ALA A 60 16.51 -11.40 9.16
C ALA A 60 15.79 -12.47 8.31
N GLU A 61 14.92 -13.27 8.93
CA GLU A 61 14.13 -14.32 8.27
C GLU A 61 13.19 -13.79 7.19
N GLY A 62 12.70 -12.55 7.31
CA GLY A 62 11.79 -11.94 6.34
C GLY A 62 12.50 -11.20 5.20
N GLN A 63 13.81 -10.94 5.29
CA GLN A 63 14.53 -10.06 4.37
C GLN A 63 14.46 -10.54 2.91
N ALA A 64 14.65 -11.83 2.66
CA ALA A 64 14.65 -12.38 1.31
C ALA A 64 13.26 -12.25 0.66
N GLU A 65 12.20 -12.60 1.38
CA GLU A 65 10.84 -12.59 0.83
C GLU A 65 10.36 -11.15 0.58
N VAL A 66 10.59 -10.22 1.52
CA VAL A 66 10.17 -8.83 1.33
C VAL A 66 10.96 -8.16 0.21
N LYS A 67 12.26 -8.45 0.04
CA LYS A 67 13.03 -7.97 -1.13
C LYS A 67 12.46 -8.46 -2.45
N LYS A 68 11.98 -9.71 -2.51
CA LYS A 68 11.30 -10.25 -3.69
C LYS A 68 9.98 -9.52 -3.96
N LEU A 69 9.21 -9.16 -2.93
CA LEU A 69 8.00 -8.35 -3.11
C LEU A 69 8.33 -6.93 -3.59
N LEU A 70 9.31 -6.27 -2.97
CA LEU A 70 9.77 -4.93 -3.36
C LEU A 70 10.26 -4.87 -4.81
N SER A 71 10.81 -5.96 -5.36
CA SER A 71 11.23 -6.00 -6.78
C SER A 71 10.08 -5.79 -7.77
N ARG A 72 8.83 -5.98 -7.34
CA ARG A 72 7.61 -5.76 -8.15
C ARG A 72 6.99 -4.39 -7.92
N ASN A 73 7.47 -3.65 -6.92
CA ASN A 73 6.92 -2.37 -6.52
C ASN A 73 7.61 -1.23 -7.28
N PRO A 74 6.90 -0.46 -8.12
CA PRO A 74 7.50 0.65 -8.87
C PRO A 74 7.99 1.79 -7.96
N ALA A 75 7.50 1.89 -6.72
CA ALA A 75 7.88 2.90 -5.73
C ALA A 75 8.60 2.26 -4.52
N ALA A 76 9.38 1.19 -4.75
CA ALA A 76 10.07 0.46 -3.70
C ALA A 76 10.98 1.34 -2.83
N GLU A 77 11.65 2.34 -3.41
CA GLU A 77 12.53 3.25 -2.67
C GLU A 77 11.74 4.14 -1.69
N GLN A 78 10.60 4.69 -2.13
CA GLN A 78 9.71 5.48 -1.29
C GLN A 78 9.09 4.61 -0.19
N PHE A 79 8.69 3.38 -0.53
CA PHE A 79 8.18 2.42 0.46
C PHE A 79 9.23 2.05 1.51
N VAL A 80 10.49 1.82 1.11
CA VAL A 80 11.59 1.57 2.06
C VAL A 80 11.88 2.80 2.92
N SER A 81 11.75 4.00 2.38
CA SER A 81 11.84 5.26 3.13
C SER A 81 10.70 5.39 4.16
N PHE A 82 9.48 4.99 3.80
CA PHE A 82 8.36 4.89 4.73
C PHE A 82 8.66 3.95 5.90
N LEU A 83 9.15 2.74 5.61
CA LEU A 83 9.54 1.77 6.65
C LEU A 83 10.63 2.35 7.55
N ARG A 84 11.70 2.91 6.98
CA ARG A 84 12.81 3.53 7.72
C ARG A 84 12.32 4.56 8.73
N LYS A 85 11.39 5.43 8.31
CA LYS A 85 10.86 6.49 9.16
C LYS A 85 9.91 5.96 10.23
N THR A 86 9.04 5.02 9.90
CA THR A 86 8.06 4.48 10.85
C THR A 86 8.70 3.55 11.89
N THR A 87 9.70 2.77 11.50
CA THR A 87 10.43 1.88 12.41
C THR A 87 11.47 2.61 13.25
N SER A 88 11.73 3.90 13.01
CA SER A 88 12.54 4.74 13.90
C SER A 88 11.73 5.36 15.04
N TRP A 89 10.40 5.23 15.02
CA TRP A 89 9.56 5.72 16.11
C TRP A 89 9.74 4.86 17.38
N PRO A 90 9.65 5.48 18.58
CA PRO A 90 9.84 4.76 19.83
C PRO A 90 8.94 3.53 19.93
N ASN A 91 9.52 2.37 20.23
CA ASN A 91 8.79 1.12 20.39
C ASN A 91 7.98 0.67 19.15
N ALA A 92 8.22 1.24 17.96
CA ALA A 92 7.60 0.77 16.73
C ALA A 92 8.41 -0.40 16.14
N ALA A 93 7.72 -1.45 15.71
CA ALA A 93 8.32 -2.64 15.12
C ALA A 93 7.49 -3.13 13.92
N LEU A 94 8.20 -3.72 12.95
CA LEU A 94 7.63 -4.32 11.75
C LEU A 94 7.62 -5.83 11.90
N HIS A 95 6.45 -6.45 11.76
CA HIS A 95 6.26 -7.88 11.96
C HIS A 95 5.65 -8.55 10.73
N GLY A 96 6.03 -9.80 10.50
CA GLY A 96 5.27 -10.68 9.62
C GLY A 96 3.92 -11.08 10.22
N VAL A 97 3.22 -11.94 9.50
CA VAL A 97 1.86 -12.39 9.81
C VAL A 97 1.92 -13.75 10.49
N LYS A 98 1.35 -13.83 11.69
CA LYS A 98 0.95 -15.10 12.28
C LYS A 98 -0.29 -15.63 11.54
N ARG A 99 -0.14 -16.70 10.74
CA ARG A 99 -1.25 -17.36 10.03
C ARG A 99 -2.12 -18.15 11.01
N LYS A 100 -3.36 -18.49 10.61
CA LYS A 100 -4.33 -19.20 11.49
C LYS A 100 -3.83 -20.56 11.98
N THR A 101 -3.00 -21.23 11.18
CA THR A 101 -2.43 -22.56 11.47
C THR A 101 -1.05 -22.50 12.10
N HIS A 102 -0.54 -21.31 12.43
CA HIS A 102 0.83 -21.13 12.89
C HIS A 102 1.05 -21.73 14.27
N GLN A 103 2.05 -22.62 14.36
CA GLN A 103 2.46 -23.26 15.59
C GLN A 103 3.51 -22.44 16.34
N GLU A 104 3.65 -22.69 17.63
CA GLU A 104 4.71 -22.05 18.41
C GLU A 104 6.09 -22.49 17.92
N GLY A 105 6.97 -21.52 17.65
CA GLY A 105 8.31 -21.77 17.09
C GLY A 105 8.39 -21.76 15.56
N GLU A 106 7.26 -21.71 14.85
CA GLU A 106 7.28 -21.47 13.40
C GLU A 106 7.68 -20.02 13.09
N PRO A 107 8.34 -19.76 11.95
CA PRO A 107 8.63 -18.40 11.50
C PRO A 107 7.35 -17.64 11.13
N LEU A 108 7.40 -16.31 11.18
CA LEU A 108 6.29 -15.49 10.71
C LEU A 108 6.21 -15.53 9.18
N ASP A 109 5.02 -15.29 8.64
CA ASP A 109 4.84 -15.17 7.20
C ASP A 109 5.11 -13.72 6.72
N TYR A 110 6.03 -13.58 5.77
CA TYR A 110 6.45 -12.30 5.18
C TYR A 110 6.05 -12.14 3.71
N SER A 111 5.28 -13.09 3.16
CA SER A 111 4.84 -13.12 1.75
C SER A 111 3.60 -12.28 1.45
N ASP A 112 3.00 -11.69 2.47
CA ASP A 112 1.75 -10.91 2.43
C ASP A 112 2.00 -9.54 3.08
N TYR A 113 0.97 -8.89 3.62
CA TYR A 113 1.13 -7.66 4.36
C TYR A 113 2.05 -7.83 5.58
N LEU A 114 2.78 -6.76 5.92
CA LEU A 114 3.52 -6.64 7.17
C LEU A 114 2.74 -5.76 8.14
N ARG A 115 2.95 -5.95 9.44
CA ARG A 115 2.27 -5.19 10.49
C ARG A 115 3.25 -4.24 11.17
N LEU A 116 2.98 -2.95 11.08
CA LEU A 116 3.62 -1.94 11.91
C LEU A 116 2.87 -1.84 13.23
N ARG A 117 3.55 -2.10 14.33
CA ARG A 117 2.98 -2.15 15.68
C ARG A 117 3.82 -1.38 16.67
N ARG A 118 3.16 -0.66 17.57
CA ARG A 118 3.78 -0.11 18.77
C ARG A 118 3.79 -1.18 19.88
N GLN A 119 4.97 -1.52 20.39
CA GLN A 119 5.10 -2.43 21.53
C GLN A 119 4.38 -1.84 22.75
N GLY A 120 3.69 -2.71 23.50
CA GLY A 120 2.83 -2.30 24.62
C GLY A 120 1.41 -1.87 24.23
N SER A 121 1.12 -1.63 22.94
CA SER A 121 -0.25 -1.29 22.52
C SER A 121 -1.17 -2.53 22.54
N GLN A 122 -2.35 -2.36 23.13
CA GLN A 122 -3.45 -3.33 23.10
C GLN A 122 -4.21 -3.30 21.76
N LEU A 123 -4.03 -2.24 20.95
CA LEU A 123 -4.74 -2.04 19.68
C LEU A 123 -4.08 -2.75 18.49
N GLY A 124 -3.13 -3.66 18.72
CA GLY A 124 -2.45 -4.38 17.64
C GLY A 124 -1.59 -3.46 16.77
N GLY A 125 -1.58 -3.68 15.45
CA GLY A 125 -0.81 -2.85 14.50
C GLY A 125 -1.53 -1.53 14.18
N PHE A 126 -0.76 -0.43 14.12
CA PHE A 126 -1.25 0.87 13.68
C PHE A 126 -1.28 0.99 12.15
N ALA A 127 -0.53 0.15 11.43
CA ALA A 127 -0.62 0.04 9.98
C ALA A 127 -0.32 -1.38 9.46
N TYR A 128 -0.87 -1.70 8.29
CA TYR A 128 -0.68 -2.92 7.52
C TYR A 128 -0.13 -2.51 6.17
N VAL A 129 1.05 -2.99 5.81
CA VAL A 129 1.80 -2.48 4.66
C VAL A 129 2.09 -3.59 3.67
N TYR A 130 1.88 -3.33 2.39
CA TYR A 130 2.03 -4.29 1.30
C TYR A 130 3.24 -3.91 0.47
N ALA A 131 4.31 -4.69 0.59
CA ALA A 131 5.60 -4.35 -0.01
C ALA A 131 5.58 -4.42 -1.54
N ASP A 132 4.74 -5.25 -2.12
CA ASP A 132 4.58 -5.44 -3.57
C ASP A 132 3.84 -4.30 -4.25
N THR A 133 2.81 -3.75 -3.61
CA THR A 133 1.92 -2.73 -4.18
C THR A 133 2.20 -1.33 -3.65
N GLY A 134 2.90 -1.21 -2.52
CA GLY A 134 3.10 0.07 -1.82
C GLY A 134 1.86 0.53 -1.02
N VAL A 135 0.83 -0.30 -0.90
CA VAL A 135 -0.39 0.03 -0.16
C VAL A 135 -0.12 0.03 1.35
N VAL A 136 -0.62 1.06 2.02
CA VAL A 136 -0.55 1.23 3.47
C VAL A 136 -1.98 1.40 4.01
N ASN A 137 -2.47 0.38 4.72
CA ASN A 137 -3.76 0.41 5.40
C ASN A 137 -3.56 0.82 6.86
N LEU A 138 -4.20 1.90 7.28
CA LEU A 138 -3.96 2.57 8.54
C LEU A 138 -5.08 2.32 9.53
N ARG A 139 -4.70 2.14 10.80
CA ARG A 139 -5.65 2.01 11.90
C ARG A 139 -6.20 3.36 12.34
N LEU A 140 -6.99 4.00 11.47
CA LEU A 140 -7.63 5.28 11.72
C LEU A 140 -9.14 5.13 11.68
N ASN A 141 -9.80 5.47 12.78
CA ASN A 141 -11.25 5.58 12.83
C ASN A 141 -11.67 6.94 12.26
N TYR A 142 -11.82 7.03 10.94
CA TYR A 142 -12.44 8.19 10.30
C TYR A 142 -13.94 7.97 10.22
N ASP A 143 -14.64 8.42 11.27
CA ASP A 143 -16.11 8.49 11.32
C ASP A 143 -16.65 9.80 10.71
N SER A 144 -15.76 10.75 10.39
CA SER A 144 -16.06 12.10 9.92
C SER A 144 -15.63 12.35 8.47
N ASP A 145 -16.38 13.27 7.85
CA ASP A 145 -16.38 13.74 6.47
C ASP A 145 -15.14 13.43 5.62
N ALA A 146 -15.36 12.79 4.46
CA ALA A 146 -14.33 12.54 3.45
C ALA A 146 -13.58 13.82 3.06
N ALA A 147 -14.20 14.99 3.21
CA ALA A 147 -13.54 16.28 3.02
C ALA A 147 -12.35 16.52 3.95
N ILE A 148 -12.43 16.10 5.23
CA ILE A 148 -11.33 16.25 6.19
C ILE A 148 -10.17 15.34 5.82
N LEU A 149 -10.45 14.06 5.51
CA LEU A 149 -9.44 13.13 5.04
C LEU A 149 -8.75 13.66 3.78
N HIS A 150 -9.53 14.12 2.79
CA HIS A 150 -9.01 14.66 1.54
C HIS A 150 -8.14 15.91 1.75
N SER A 151 -8.46 16.78 2.71
CA SER A 151 -7.62 17.93 3.06
C SER A 151 -6.27 17.56 3.70
N ILE A 152 -6.19 16.39 4.34
CA ILE A 152 -4.99 15.90 5.02
C ILE A 152 -4.12 15.09 4.07
N ALA A 153 -4.76 14.20 3.31
CA ALA A 153 -4.18 13.25 2.37
C ALA A 153 -5.14 13.05 1.18
N PRO A 154 -5.02 13.88 0.13
CA PRO A 154 -5.91 13.85 -1.03
C PRO A 154 -6.00 12.50 -1.74
N ASP A 155 -4.93 11.71 -1.72
CA ASP A 155 -4.81 10.42 -2.38
C ASP A 155 -5.19 9.24 -1.47
N ALA A 156 -5.56 9.53 -0.22
CA ALA A 156 -6.07 8.53 0.69
C ALA A 156 -7.56 8.25 0.44
N TYR A 157 -7.96 7.00 0.62
CA TYR A 157 -9.32 6.56 0.41
C TYR A 157 -9.83 5.72 1.57
N ILE A 158 -11.16 5.70 1.72
CA ILE A 158 -11.85 4.91 2.73
C ILE A 158 -12.13 3.51 2.15
N VAL A 159 -11.68 2.47 2.84
CA VAL A 159 -12.03 1.09 2.52
C VAL A 159 -13.39 0.76 3.14
N PRO A 160 -14.45 0.53 2.34
CA PRO A 160 -15.81 0.40 2.85
C PRO A 160 -16.08 -0.93 3.58
N LYS A 161 -15.25 -1.95 3.33
CA LYS A 161 -15.37 -3.29 3.89
C LYS A 161 -14.20 -3.60 4.80
N GLY A 162 -14.46 -4.25 5.93
CA GLY A 162 -13.45 -4.59 6.93
C GLY A 162 -13.77 -4.02 8.32
N HIS A 163 -12.87 -4.27 9.27
CA HIS A 163 -13.04 -3.84 10.65
C HIS A 163 -12.89 -2.30 10.74
N ARG A 164 -13.83 -1.62 11.41
CA ARG A 164 -14.01 -0.15 11.40
C ARG A 164 -12.75 0.66 11.67
N ALA A 165 -11.86 0.12 12.49
CA ALA A 165 -10.59 0.76 12.80
C ALA A 165 -9.58 0.79 11.64
N TYR A 166 -9.72 0.01 10.55
CA TYR A 166 -8.74 -0.12 9.46
C TYR A 166 -9.29 0.37 8.12
N ARG A 167 -9.69 1.64 8.07
CA ARG A 167 -10.45 2.13 6.92
C ARG A 167 -9.75 3.16 6.07
N VAL A 168 -8.62 3.72 6.50
CA VAL A 168 -7.90 4.69 5.68
C VAL A 168 -6.75 3.98 4.98
N SER A 169 -6.71 4.06 3.66
CA SER A 169 -5.66 3.47 2.85
C SER A 169 -5.04 4.53 1.95
N VAL A 170 -3.75 4.38 1.68
CA VAL A 170 -3.02 5.18 0.69
C VAL A 170 -2.01 4.28 0.00
N GLN A 171 -1.81 4.45 -1.30
CA GLN A 171 -0.76 3.75 -2.04
C GLN A 171 0.42 4.70 -2.24
N ILE A 172 1.61 4.27 -1.84
CA ILE A 172 2.84 5.01 -2.10
C ILE A 172 3.25 4.74 -3.54
N THR A 173 3.19 5.77 -4.38
CA THR A 173 3.62 5.76 -5.79
C THR A 173 4.75 6.74 -6.07
N ASP A 174 4.95 7.72 -5.17
CA ASP A 174 5.91 8.81 -5.30
C ASP A 174 6.19 9.47 -3.94
N GLU A 175 6.98 10.55 -3.95
CA GLU A 175 7.32 11.32 -2.76
C GLU A 175 6.10 12.02 -2.13
N ASN A 176 5.09 12.38 -2.94
CA ASN A 176 3.91 13.08 -2.44
C ASN A 176 3.02 12.15 -1.61
N THR A 177 2.71 10.98 -2.17
CA THR A 177 1.96 9.91 -1.51
C THR A 177 2.73 9.32 -0.33
N LEU A 178 4.07 9.27 -0.38
CA LEU A 178 4.91 8.96 0.79
C LEU A 178 4.66 9.95 1.95
N ARG A 179 4.70 11.26 1.71
CA ARG A 179 4.45 12.27 2.75
C ARG A 179 3.06 12.13 3.36
N GLN A 180 2.04 11.87 2.52
CA GLN A 180 0.68 11.61 2.99
C GLN A 180 0.60 10.35 3.86
N ALA A 181 1.21 9.25 3.41
CA ALA A 181 1.27 8.01 4.16
C ALA A 181 1.94 8.19 5.52
N LEU A 182 3.07 8.92 5.59
CA LEU A 182 3.75 9.22 6.85
C LEU A 182 2.89 10.04 7.81
N LYS A 183 2.20 11.07 7.30
CA LYS A 183 1.30 11.91 8.11
C LYS A 183 0.16 11.09 8.71
N LEU A 184 -0.47 10.23 7.91
CA LEU A 184 -1.53 9.36 8.39
C LEU A 184 -1.00 8.29 9.35
N ALA A 185 0.18 7.71 9.08
CA ALA A 185 0.81 6.73 9.97
C ALA A 185 1.14 7.33 11.33
N GLU A 186 1.59 8.59 11.38
CA GLU A 186 1.87 9.29 12.62
C GLU A 186 0.59 9.50 13.44
N MET A 187 -0.52 9.88 12.79
CA MET A 187 -1.83 9.96 13.43
C MET A 187 -2.26 8.60 14.00
N ALA A 188 -2.11 7.53 13.22
CA ALA A 188 -2.48 6.18 13.67
C ALA A 188 -1.62 5.72 14.85
N TYR A 189 -0.31 5.96 14.78
CA TYR A 189 0.65 5.62 15.82
C TYR A 189 0.35 6.33 17.15
N LYS A 190 -0.05 7.60 17.12
CA LYS A 190 -0.40 8.38 18.33
C LYS A 190 -1.67 7.86 19.03
N LEU A 191 -2.53 7.15 18.30
CA LEU A 191 -3.75 6.53 18.86
C LEU A 191 -3.50 5.14 19.46
N THR A 192 -2.30 4.56 19.25
CA THR A 192 -1.92 3.22 19.74
C THR A 192 -1.00 3.25 20.93
#